data_AF-A0A1I0JVH5-F1
#
_entry.id   AF-A0A1I0JVH5-F1
#
_cell.length_a   1.000
_cell.length_b   1.000
_cell.length_c   1.000
_cell.angle_alpha   90.00
_cell.angle_beta   90.00
_cell.angle_gamma   90.00
#
_symmetry.space_group_name_H-M   'P 1'
#
loop_
_entity.id
_entity.type
_entity.pdbx_description
1 polymer ?
#
loop_
_entity_poly.entity_id
_entity_poly.type
_entity_poly.pdbx_seq_one_letter_code
_entity_poly.pdbx_strand_id
1 'polypeptide(L)' 'MQRVPKAINKKRLVRYKEGAEMYSMGMNKFQALAKDAGAILKIDRMVLVDLDVFDQYLESFRVK' A
#
# COMPACT_ATOMS: atom_id res chain seq x y z
N MET A 1 -3.91 36.33 -2.48
CA MET A 1 -4.51 35.08 -2.98
C MET A 1 -3.62 33.92 -2.53
N GLN A 2 -3.90 33.32 -1.38
CA GLN A 2 -3.07 32.22 -0.86
C GLN A 2 -3.33 30.97 -1.70
N ARG A 3 -2.27 30.46 -2.36
CA ARG A 3 -2.31 29.16 -3.04
C ARG A 3 -2.31 28.08 -1.95
N VAL A 4 -3.49 27.59 -1.61
CA VAL A 4 -3.62 26.35 -0.82
C VAL A 4 -2.87 25.26 -1.58
N PRO A 5 -1.88 24.56 -0.99
CA PRO A 5 -1.29 23.42 -1.66
C PRO A 5 -2.42 22.43 -1.92
N LYS A 6 -2.67 22.12 -3.19
CA LYS A 6 -3.61 21.08 -3.58
C LYS A 6 -3.10 19.82 -2.89
N ALA A 7 -3.77 19.39 -1.82
CA ALA A 7 -3.44 18.14 -1.14
C ALA A 7 -3.45 17.07 -2.22
N ILE A 8 -2.27 16.66 -2.66
CA ILE A 8 -2.11 15.56 -3.59
C ILE A 8 -2.43 14.35 -2.74
N ASN A 9 -3.72 14.04 -2.57
CA ASN A 9 -4.20 12.75 -2.12
C ASN A 9 -3.84 11.75 -3.23
N LYS A 10 -2.54 11.46 -3.35
CA LYS A 10 -2.02 10.32 -4.10
C LYS A 10 -2.38 9.11 -3.24
N LYS A 11 -3.67 8.73 -3.24
CA LYS A 11 -4.06 7.41 -2.78
C LYS A 11 -3.35 6.42 -3.71
N ARG A 12 -2.25 5.85 -3.25
CA ARG A 12 -1.40 4.96 -4.05
C ARG A 12 -2.00 3.57 -3.96
N LEU A 13 -2.94 3.30 -4.87
CA LEU A 13 -3.53 1.98 -5.04
C LEU A 13 -2.74 1.20 -6.09
N VAL A 14 -2.23 0.03 -5.72
CA VAL A 14 -1.49 -0.83 -6.65
C VAL A 14 -2.00 -2.25 -6.62
N ARG A 15 -1.70 -3.02 -7.68
CA ARG A 15 -1.94 -4.46 -7.68
C ARG A 15 -0.82 -5.19 -6.94
N TYR A 16 -1.05 -6.45 -6.57
CA TYR A 16 -0.05 -7.27 -5.88
C TYR A 16 1.28 -7.38 -6.62
N LYS A 17 1.26 -7.52 -7.95
CA LYS A 17 2.49 -7.66 -8.73
C LYS A 17 3.35 -6.39 -8.65
N GLU A 18 2.75 -5.25 -8.94
CA GLU A 18 3.41 -3.93 -8.87
C GLU A 18 3.85 -3.60 -7.45
N GLY A 19 3.00 -3.87 -6.45
CA GLY A 19 3.33 -3.74 -5.04
C GLY A 19 4.55 -4.56 -4.64
N ALA A 20 4.55 -5.85 -4.97
CA ALA A 20 5.67 -6.73 -4.69
C ALA A 20 6.99 -6.24 -5.32
N GLU A 21 6.93 -5.77 -6.57
CA GLU A 21 8.08 -5.19 -7.29
C GLU A 21 8.60 -3.90 -6.62
N MET A 22 7.72 -2.97 -6.21
CA MET A 22 8.12 -1.71 -5.56
C MET A 22 8.90 -1.91 -4.26
N TYR A 23 8.49 -2.89 -3.44
CA TYR A 23 9.17 -3.17 -2.18
C TYR A 23 10.24 -4.26 -2.32
N SER A 24 10.56 -4.67 -3.56
CA SER A 24 11.56 -5.71 -3.86
C SER A 24 11.35 -6.99 -3.03
N MET A 25 10.09 -7.42 -2.90
CA MET A 25 9.72 -8.60 -2.09
C MET A 25 8.89 -9.61 -2.88
N GLY A 26 8.85 -10.85 -2.41
CA GLY A 26 8.07 -11.91 -3.06
C GLY A 26 6.56 -11.65 -3.01
N MET A 27 5.84 -11.96 -4.10
CA MET A 27 4.39 -11.71 -4.24
C MET A 27 3.57 -12.30 -3.09
N ASN A 28 3.85 -13.54 -2.70
CA ASN A 28 3.15 -14.21 -1.60
C ASN A 28 3.36 -13.48 -0.27
N LYS A 29 4.57 -12.96 -0.03
CA LYS A 29 4.88 -12.23 1.20
C LYS A 29 4.21 -10.85 1.20
N PHE A 30 4.24 -10.15 0.08
CA PHE A 30 3.54 -8.87 -0.08
C PHE A 30 2.03 -9.03 0.15
N GLN A 31 1.42 -10.07 -0.44
CA GLN A 31 0.00 -10.36 -0.25
C GLN A 31 -0.35 -10.68 1.21
N ALA A 32 0.47 -11.48 1.90
CA ALA A 32 0.28 -11.79 3.31
C ALA A 32 0.37 -10.52 4.17
N LEU A 33 1.42 -9.72 3.99
CA LEU A 33 1.58 -8.46 4.72
C LEU A 33 0.46 -7.46 4.42
N ALA A 34 -0.02 -7.37 3.17
CA ALA A 34 -1.13 -6.49 2.81
C ALA A 34 -2.44 -6.91 3.48
N LYS A 35 -2.63 -8.23 3.65
CA LYS A 35 -3.77 -8.77 4.39
C LYS A 35 -3.66 -8.45 5.88
N ASP A 36 -2.49 -8.68 6.48
CA ASP A 36 -2.26 -8.40 7.90
C ASP A 36 -2.37 -6.91 8.21
N ALA A 37 -1.92 -6.04 7.29
CA ALA A 37 -2.04 -4.59 7.38
C ALA A 37 -3.49 -4.07 7.24
N GLY A 38 -4.43 -4.92 6.79
CA GLY A 38 -5.78 -4.46 6.43
C GLY A 38 -5.81 -3.52 5.21
N ALA A 39 -4.77 -3.53 4.39
CA ALA A 39 -4.58 -2.62 3.26
C ALA A 39 -5.26 -3.10 1.96
N ILE A 40 -5.99 -4.22 1.99
CA ILE A 40 -6.59 -4.83 0.80
C ILE A 40 -7.96 -4.21 0.49
N LEU A 41 -8.12 -3.76 -0.73
CA LEU A 41 -9.38 -3.32 -1.33
C LEU A 41 -9.81 -4.33 -2.40
N LYS A 42 -10.94 -5.00 -2.16
CA LYS A 42 -11.50 -5.97 -3.12
C LYS A 42 -12.68 -5.34 -3.87
N ILE A 43 -12.57 -5.29 -5.19
CA ILE A 43 -13.60 -4.77 -6.10
C ILE A 43 -13.90 -5.87 -7.12
N ASP A 44 -15.03 -6.55 -6.97
CA ASP A 44 -15.41 -7.74 -7.73
C ASP A 44 -14.30 -8.82 -7.76
N ARG A 45 -13.64 -8.98 -8.91
CA ARG A 45 -12.54 -9.92 -9.18
C ARG A 45 -11.16 -9.26 -9.11
N MET A 46 -11.11 -7.96 -8.80
CA MET A 46 -9.90 -7.16 -8.71
C MET A 46 -9.49 -6.95 -7.26
N VAL A 47 -8.19 -6.99 -7.02
CA VAL A 47 -7.61 -6.66 -5.72
C VAL A 47 -6.59 -5.53 -5.89
N LEU A 48 -6.75 -4.51 -5.07
CA LEU A 48 -5.85 -3.39 -4.93
C LEU A 48 -5.31 -3.35 -3.49
N VAL A 49 -4.12 -2.81 -3.32
CA VAL A 49 -3.49 -2.57 -2.02
C VAL A 49 -3.31 -1.07 -1.85
N ASP A 50 -3.80 -0.55 -0.74
CA ASP A 50 -3.56 0.83 -0.31
C ASP A 50 -2.18 0.93 0.33
N LEU A 51 -1.24 1.56 -0.37
CA LEU A 51 0.14 1.68 0.11
C LEU A 51 0.26 2.58 1.34
N ASP A 52 -0.64 3.54 1.54
CA ASP A 52 -0.53 4.44 2.69
C ASP A 52 -0.76 3.66 4.00
N VAL A 53 -1.74 2.75 3.99
CA VAL A 53 -2.01 1.83 5.12
C VAL A 53 -0.89 0.80 5.24
N PHE A 54 -0.40 0.28 4.12
CA PHE A 54 0.67 -0.71 4.09
C PHE A 54 1.99 -0.18 4.64
N ASP A 55 2.40 1.04 4.26
CA ASP A 55 3.62 1.70 4.74
C ASP A 55 3.57 1.94 6.25
N GLN A 56 2.42 2.39 6.77
CA GLN A 56 2.21 2.53 8.21
C GLN A 56 2.37 1.21 8.96
N TYR A 57 1.89 0.11 8.38
CA TYR A 57 2.07 -1.23 8.96
C TYR A 57 3.54 -1.67 8.94
N LEU A 58 4.28 -1.40 7.86
CA LEU A 58 5.70 -1.75 7.79
C LEU A 58 6.56 -1.03 8.83
N GLU A 59 6.24 0.23 9.15
CA GLU A 59 6.95 0.99 10.18
C GLU A 59 6.89 0.30 11.56
N SER A 60 5.86 -0.51 11.83
CA SER A 60 5.76 -1.30 13.07
C SER A 60 6.83 -2.40 13.20
N PHE A 61 7.41 -2.87 12.10
CA PHE A 61 8.49 -3.86 12.08
C PHE A 61 9.89 -3.24 12.17
N ARG A 62 9.98 -1.90 12.23
CA ARG A 62 11.27 -1.21 12.27
C ARG A 62 12.00 -1.52 13.58
N VAL A 63 13.12 -2.22 13.46
CA VAL A 63 14.05 -2.48 14.57
C VAL A 63 14.86 -1.20 14.83
N LYS A 64 15.01 -0.83 16.11
CA LYS A 64 15.81 0.32 16.55
C LYS A 64 17.22 -0.09 16.91
#